data_AF-A0A554LPX2-F1
#
_entry.id   AF-A0A554LPX2-F1
#
_cell.length_a   1.000
_cell.length_b   1.000
_cell.length_c   1.000
_cell.angle_alpha   90.00
_cell.angle_beta   90.00
_cell.angle_gamma   90.00
#
_symmetry.space_group_name_H-M   'P 1'
#
loop_
_entity.id
_entity.type
_entity.pdbx_description
1 polymer ?
#
loop_
_entity_poly.entity_id
_entity_poly.type
_entity_poly.pdbx_seq_one_letter_code
_entity_poly.pdbx_strand_id
1 'polypeptide(L)'
;MVKKLLILRSEKIFFPKGPHIYQYLAEKFGKLEKFEKLNKKYQAEKIRRSMPLKEVWDAVLNGVEKGQLIGESVYYAETYLNTFLETFSKKVHSKGYEIASFSSFPKIFFLQANNNAAPVDYPYGMVSKLKKGVITGFQDIKFHKENYVKKEMRKLGFKEKFTHQPNHYGMLGQLIELMREKDFTI
;
A
#
# COMPACT_ATOMS: atom_id res chain seq x y z
N MET A 1 -28.22 -6.63 7.94
CA MET A 1 -27.50 -7.48 6.97
C MET A 1 -26.00 -7.33 7.27
N VAL A 2 -25.28 -8.43 7.48
CA VAL A 2 -23.83 -8.36 7.74
C VAL A 2 -23.12 -8.07 6.41
N LYS A 3 -22.38 -6.97 6.33
CA LYS A 3 -21.60 -6.62 5.14
C LYS A 3 -20.39 -7.56 5.04
N LYS A 4 -20.09 -8.04 3.84
CA LYS A 4 -18.95 -8.93 3.59
C LYS A 4 -17.72 -8.12 3.18
N LEU A 5 -16.50 -8.57 3.50
CA LEU A 5 -15.27 -7.86 3.14
C LEU A 5 -14.58 -8.53 1.96
N LEU A 6 -14.34 -7.79 0.88
CA LEU A 6 -13.46 -8.20 -0.21
C LEU A 6 -12.09 -7.56 -0.02
N ILE A 7 -11.02 -8.38 -0.09
CA ILE A 7 -9.66 -7.88 0.09
C ILE A 7 -8.86 -8.00 -1.21
N LEU A 8 -8.28 -6.88 -1.64
CA LEU A 8 -7.49 -6.77 -2.87
C LEU A 8 -6.03 -6.45 -2.57
N ARG A 9 -5.12 -7.15 -3.28
CA ARG A 9 -3.72 -6.76 -3.38
C ARG A 9 -3.53 -5.91 -4.64
N SER A 10 -3.17 -4.66 -4.43
CA SER A 10 -3.72 -3.59 -5.28
C SER A 10 -2.93 -3.28 -6.57
N GLU A 11 -1.62 -3.52 -6.60
CA GLU A 11 -0.75 -2.77 -7.52
C GLU A 11 -1.13 -2.95 -9.00
N LYS A 12 -1.32 -4.20 -9.45
CA LYS A 12 -1.71 -4.52 -10.83
C LYS A 12 -3.20 -4.35 -11.13
N ILE A 13 -4.06 -4.41 -10.10
CA ILE A 13 -5.51 -4.25 -10.28
C ILE A 13 -5.83 -2.78 -10.52
N PHE A 14 -5.13 -1.89 -9.79
CA PHE A 14 -5.37 -0.45 -9.83
C PHE A 14 -4.60 0.24 -10.94
N PHE A 15 -3.38 -0.20 -11.25
CA PHE A 15 -2.52 0.47 -12.22
C PHE A 15 -1.88 -0.54 -13.18
N PRO A 16 -2.69 -1.24 -14.00
CA PRO A 16 -2.22 -2.36 -14.83
C PRO A 16 -1.21 -1.94 -15.91
N LYS A 17 -1.24 -0.67 -16.32
CA LYS A 17 -0.38 -0.11 -17.39
C LYS A 17 0.53 1.02 -16.89
N GLY A 18 0.51 1.33 -15.60
CA GLY A 18 1.33 2.41 -15.04
C GLY A 18 2.80 2.01 -14.90
N PRO A 19 3.74 2.97 -14.97
CA PRO A 19 5.13 2.71 -14.65
C PRO A 19 5.28 2.27 -13.18
N HIS A 20 6.41 1.70 -12.80
CA HIS A 20 6.64 1.36 -11.39
C HIS A 20 6.56 2.64 -10.53
N ILE A 21 5.64 2.70 -9.57
CA ILE A 21 5.31 3.95 -8.85
C ILE A 21 6.51 4.63 -8.21
N TYR A 22 7.44 3.86 -7.62
CA TYR A 22 8.59 4.43 -6.96
C TYR A 22 9.67 4.87 -7.93
N GLN A 23 9.71 4.29 -9.14
CA GLN A 23 10.56 4.78 -10.20
C GLN A 23 10.00 6.10 -10.74
N TYR A 24 8.70 6.15 -10.99
CA TYR A 24 7.99 7.38 -11.38
C TYR A 24 8.22 8.51 -10.37
N LEU A 25 7.98 8.26 -9.07
CA LEU A 25 8.19 9.26 -8.03
C LEU A 25 9.68 9.65 -7.89
N ALA A 26 10.60 8.70 -8.09
CA ALA A 26 12.02 8.99 -8.06
C ALA A 26 12.42 9.92 -9.21
N GLU A 27 11.88 9.72 -10.40
CA GLU A 27 12.10 10.61 -11.54
C GLU A 27 11.56 12.02 -11.25
N LYS A 28 10.30 12.12 -10.79
CA LYS A 28 9.65 13.40 -10.50
C LYS A 28 10.33 14.21 -9.41
N PHE A 29 10.92 13.56 -8.42
CA PHE A 29 11.61 14.24 -7.32
C PHE A 29 13.14 14.32 -7.51
N GLY A 30 13.68 13.98 -8.69
CA GLY A 30 15.11 14.09 -8.96
C GLY A 30 15.97 13.08 -8.17
N LYS A 31 15.42 11.92 -7.83
CA LYS A 31 16.06 10.86 -7.03
C LYS A 31 16.21 9.53 -7.78
N LEU A 32 16.05 9.54 -9.10
CA LEU A 32 16.14 8.35 -9.94
C LEU A 32 17.45 7.60 -9.74
N GLU A 33 18.59 8.31 -9.71
CA GLU A 33 19.91 7.69 -9.50
C GLU A 33 19.99 6.94 -8.16
N LYS A 34 19.44 7.53 -7.08
CA LYS A 34 19.42 6.91 -5.76
C LYS A 34 18.53 5.66 -5.75
N PHE A 35 17.38 5.71 -6.42
CA PHE A 35 16.50 4.56 -6.59
C PHE A 35 17.13 3.45 -7.43
N GLU A 36 17.80 3.78 -8.53
CA GLU A 36 18.46 2.80 -9.40
C GLU A 36 19.64 2.12 -8.73
N LYS A 37 20.45 2.86 -7.97
CA LYS A 37 21.52 2.28 -7.14
C LYS A 37 20.96 1.25 -6.16
N LEU A 38 19.85 1.59 -5.50
CA LEU A 38 19.17 0.70 -4.57
C LEU A 38 18.59 -0.54 -5.28
N ASN A 39 17.95 -0.35 -6.44
CA ASN A 39 17.40 -1.44 -7.25
C ASN A 39 18.50 -2.41 -7.74
N LYS A 40 19.64 -1.88 -8.21
CA LYS A 40 20.80 -2.68 -8.62
C LYS A 40 21.38 -3.50 -7.46
N LYS A 41 21.51 -2.90 -6.27
CA LYS A 41 21.95 -3.60 -5.05
C LYS A 41 21.06 -4.80 -4.76
N TYR A 42 19.74 -4.63 -4.75
CA TYR A 42 18.81 -5.72 -4.42
C TYR A 42 18.74 -6.81 -5.50
N GLN A 43 18.91 -6.45 -6.77
CA GLN A 43 19.06 -7.44 -7.84
C GLN A 43 20.35 -8.26 -7.67
N ALA A 44 21.46 -7.62 -7.30
CA ALA A 44 22.76 -8.27 -7.12
C ALA A 44 22.80 -9.20 -5.88
N GLU A 45 22.17 -8.80 -4.78
CA GLU A 45 22.11 -9.60 -3.53
C GLU A 45 21.24 -10.87 -3.66
N LYS A 46 20.65 -11.14 -4.84
CA LYS A 46 19.70 -12.24 -5.08
C LYS A 46 18.67 -12.37 -3.96
N ILE A 47 18.30 -11.24 -3.34
CA ILE A 47 17.14 -11.21 -2.46
C ILE A 47 15.98 -11.51 -3.40
N ARG A 48 15.56 -12.79 -3.42
CA ARG A 48 14.47 -13.31 -4.28
C ARG A 48 13.14 -12.63 -4.00
N ARG A 49 13.10 -11.77 -2.99
CA ARG A 49 11.95 -10.98 -2.57
C ARG A 49 12.30 -9.53 -2.81
N SER A 50 11.27 -8.77 -3.13
CA SER A 50 11.40 -7.43 -3.66
C SER A 50 12.09 -6.47 -2.65
N MET A 51 12.30 -5.20 -3.01
CA MET A 51 13.07 -4.25 -2.19
C MET A 51 12.39 -3.92 -0.83
N PRO A 52 13.09 -3.94 0.32
CA PRO A 52 12.63 -3.35 1.57
C PRO A 52 11.94 -1.99 1.37
N LEU A 53 10.62 -1.93 1.62
CA LEU A 53 9.82 -0.75 1.26
C LEU A 53 10.28 0.49 2.03
N LYS A 54 10.83 0.31 3.24
CA LYS A 54 11.46 1.39 4.01
C LYS A 54 12.62 2.05 3.27
N GLU A 55 13.57 1.27 2.75
CA GLU A 55 14.75 1.82 2.07
C GLU A 55 14.35 2.48 0.75
N VAL A 56 13.38 1.90 0.02
CA VAL A 56 12.81 2.54 -1.18
C VAL A 56 12.11 3.84 -0.82
N TRP A 57 11.31 3.85 0.24
CA TRP A 57 10.62 5.04 0.73
C TRP A 57 11.60 6.14 1.11
N ASP A 58 12.64 5.81 1.87
CA ASP A 58 13.65 6.77 2.30
C ASP A 58 14.54 7.24 1.13
N ALA A 59 14.74 6.39 0.12
CA ALA A 59 15.42 6.77 -1.11
C ALA A 59 14.62 7.77 -1.94
N VAL A 60 13.32 7.56 -2.08
CA VAL A 60 12.46 8.29 -3.01
C VAL A 60 11.77 9.49 -2.36
N LEU A 61 11.27 9.34 -1.12
CA LEU A 61 10.34 10.29 -0.51
C LEU A 61 10.94 11.11 0.64
N ASN A 62 12.05 10.71 1.24
CA ASN A 62 12.68 11.52 2.31
C ASN A 62 13.10 12.90 1.77
N GLY A 63 12.67 13.98 2.41
CA GLY A 63 12.91 15.36 2.00
C GLY A 63 11.88 15.93 1.02
N VAL A 64 10.89 15.14 0.58
CA VAL A 64 9.81 15.63 -0.30
C VAL A 64 8.74 16.32 0.53
N GLU A 65 8.19 17.42 0.04
CA GLU A 65 7.04 18.06 0.67
C GLU A 65 5.77 17.25 0.47
N LYS A 66 4.91 17.18 1.50
CA LYS A 66 3.63 16.47 1.41
C LYS A 66 2.78 16.94 0.22
N GLY A 67 2.79 18.24 -0.07
CA GLY A 67 2.05 18.83 -1.19
C GLY A 67 2.51 18.29 -2.54
N GLN A 68 3.83 18.18 -2.75
CA GLN A 68 4.40 17.61 -3.97
C GLN A 68 4.02 16.14 -4.14
N LEU A 69 4.10 15.34 -3.07
CA LEU A 69 3.64 13.95 -3.11
C LEU A 69 2.15 13.87 -3.48
N ILE A 70 1.29 14.72 -2.90
CA ILE A 70 -0.13 14.76 -3.24
C ILE A 70 -0.33 15.06 -4.73
N GLY A 71 0.31 16.12 -5.25
CA GLY A 71 0.18 16.51 -6.66
C GLY A 71 0.57 15.39 -7.62
N GLU A 72 1.72 14.75 -7.39
CA GLU A 72 2.18 13.63 -8.20
C GLU A 72 1.30 12.38 -8.05
N SER A 73 0.69 12.18 -6.88
CA SER A 73 -0.24 11.08 -6.65
C SER A 73 -1.55 11.26 -7.42
N VAL A 74 -2.06 12.49 -7.45
CA VAL A 74 -3.26 12.86 -8.23
C VAL A 74 -2.99 12.63 -9.71
N TYR A 75 -1.92 13.22 -10.24
CA TYR A 75 -1.58 13.11 -11.66
C TYR A 75 -1.42 11.63 -12.09
N TYR A 76 -0.68 10.85 -11.30
CA TYR A 76 -0.48 9.44 -11.59
C TYR A 76 -1.80 8.65 -11.57
N ALA A 77 -2.68 8.95 -10.60
CA ALA A 77 -3.99 8.30 -10.53
C ALA A 77 -4.86 8.66 -11.73
N GLU A 78 -4.98 9.93 -12.08
CA GLU A 78 -5.74 10.37 -13.26
C GLU A 78 -5.22 9.74 -14.56
N THR A 79 -3.90 9.54 -14.67
CA THR A 79 -3.28 9.02 -15.90
C THR A 79 -3.36 7.49 -16.01
N TYR A 80 -3.17 6.76 -14.91
CA TYR A 80 -2.91 5.32 -14.95
C TYR A 80 -3.93 4.46 -14.20
N LEU A 81 -4.87 5.07 -13.48
CA LEU A 81 -5.89 4.32 -12.75
C LEU A 81 -6.76 3.53 -13.71
N ASN A 82 -6.98 2.27 -13.37
CA ASN A 82 -7.84 1.38 -14.12
C ASN A 82 -9.31 1.82 -13.99
N THR A 83 -9.86 2.41 -15.05
CA THR A 83 -11.26 2.87 -15.09
C THR A 83 -12.28 1.74 -14.88
N PHE A 84 -11.90 0.48 -15.10
CA PHE A 84 -12.71 -0.69 -14.73
C PHE A 84 -13.03 -0.75 -13.22
N LEU A 85 -12.18 -0.16 -12.37
CA LEU A 85 -12.35 -0.21 -10.92
C LEU A 85 -13.61 0.46 -10.42
N GLU A 86 -14.07 1.53 -11.07
CA GLU A 86 -15.30 2.21 -10.66
C GLU A 86 -16.51 1.30 -10.86
N THR A 87 -16.60 0.68 -12.04
CA THR A 87 -17.67 -0.27 -12.38
C THR A 87 -17.58 -1.52 -11.51
N PHE A 88 -16.37 -2.02 -11.25
CA PHE A 88 -16.14 -3.14 -10.36
C PHE A 88 -16.57 -2.83 -8.92
N SER A 89 -16.16 -1.67 -8.39
CA SER A 89 -16.49 -1.21 -7.03
C SER A 89 -18.01 -1.13 -6.85
N LYS A 90 -18.71 -0.45 -7.77
CA LYS A 90 -20.18 -0.37 -7.76
C LYS A 90 -20.86 -1.75 -7.76
N LYS A 91 -20.35 -2.69 -8.56
CA LYS A 91 -20.88 -4.07 -8.64
C LYS A 91 -20.61 -4.89 -7.38
N VAL A 92 -19.49 -4.65 -6.71
CA VAL A 92 -19.13 -5.33 -5.46
C VAL A 92 -19.98 -4.77 -4.32
N HIS A 93 -20.14 -3.45 -4.26
CA HIS A 93 -21.01 -2.77 -3.29
C HIS A 93 -22.48 -3.18 -3.44
N SER A 94 -23.01 -3.32 -4.66
CA SER A 94 -24.39 -3.77 -4.87
C SER A 94 -24.65 -5.22 -4.40
N LYS A 95 -23.58 -6.00 -4.21
CA LYS A 95 -23.63 -7.35 -3.63
C LYS A 95 -23.44 -7.36 -2.10
N GLY A 96 -23.40 -6.19 -1.46
CA GLY A 96 -23.26 -6.04 -0.01
C GLY A 96 -21.84 -6.22 0.51
N TYR A 97 -20.83 -6.09 -0.35
CA TYR A 97 -19.43 -6.15 0.05
C TYR A 97 -18.85 -4.74 0.31
N GLU A 98 -17.86 -4.64 1.17
CA GLU A 98 -16.92 -3.52 1.29
C GLU A 98 -15.55 -3.96 0.77
N ILE A 99 -14.74 -3.02 0.26
CA ILE A 99 -13.44 -3.29 -0.38
C ILE A 99 -12.32 -2.73 0.50
N ALA A 100 -11.49 -3.63 1.02
CA ALA A 100 -10.20 -3.27 1.60
C ALA A 100 -9.08 -3.50 0.59
N SER A 101 -8.22 -2.49 0.41
CA SER A 101 -7.06 -2.57 -0.48
C SER A 101 -5.78 -2.45 0.29
N PHE A 102 -4.85 -3.37 0.03
CA PHE A 102 -3.55 -3.41 0.67
C PHE A 102 -2.47 -3.24 -0.36
N SER A 103 -1.65 -2.21 -0.15
CA SER A 103 -0.67 -1.77 -1.12
C SER A 103 0.65 -1.41 -0.47
N SER A 104 1.74 -1.64 -1.22
CA SER A 104 3.00 -0.99 -0.93
C SER A 104 2.97 0.51 -1.21
N PHE A 105 1.99 1.01 -1.94
CA PHE A 105 1.94 2.40 -2.40
C PHE A 105 1.58 3.38 -1.28
N PRO A 106 1.95 4.67 -1.40
CA PRO A 106 1.48 5.68 -0.47
C PRO A 106 -0.06 5.71 -0.40
N LYS A 107 -0.62 5.70 0.82
CA LYS A 107 -2.07 5.66 1.05
C LYS A 107 -2.82 6.77 0.30
N ILE A 108 -2.16 7.92 0.13
CA ILE A 108 -2.72 9.10 -0.53
C ILE A 108 -3.17 8.84 -1.98
N PHE A 109 -2.56 7.89 -2.70
CA PHE A 109 -2.96 7.51 -4.06
C PHE A 109 -4.39 6.97 -4.13
N PHE A 110 -4.83 6.26 -3.09
CA PHE A 110 -6.18 5.70 -3.03
C PHE A 110 -7.22 6.70 -2.52
N LEU A 111 -6.76 7.72 -1.79
CA LEU A 111 -7.63 8.78 -1.26
C LEU A 111 -7.93 9.85 -2.33
N GLN A 112 -6.94 10.15 -3.18
CA GLN A 112 -7.00 11.23 -4.17
C GLN A 112 -7.49 10.80 -5.55
N ALA A 113 -7.63 9.49 -5.81
CA ALA A 113 -8.32 8.97 -6.99
C ALA A 113 -9.82 9.37 -7.07
N ASN A 114 -10.30 10.23 -6.17
CA ASN A 114 -11.71 10.52 -5.95
C ASN A 114 -11.98 12.00 -5.95
N ASN A 115 -12.40 12.50 -7.10
CA ASN A 115 -13.47 13.48 -7.11
C ASN A 115 -14.86 12.84 -7.27
N ASN A 116 -15.02 11.53 -7.54
CA ASN A 116 -16.37 10.97 -7.74
C ASN A 116 -16.73 9.54 -7.24
N ALA A 117 -15.81 8.64 -6.86
CA ALA A 117 -16.19 7.41 -6.12
C ALA A 117 -14.95 6.65 -5.66
N ALA A 118 -14.76 6.50 -4.34
CA ALA A 118 -13.67 5.70 -3.81
C ALA A 118 -13.69 4.27 -4.35
N PRO A 119 -12.66 3.83 -5.12
CA PRO A 119 -12.62 2.47 -5.63
C PRO A 119 -12.44 1.45 -4.48
N VAL A 120 -12.15 1.94 -3.26
CA VAL A 120 -11.92 1.17 -2.04
C VAL A 120 -12.52 1.89 -0.84
N ASP A 121 -13.14 1.13 0.05
CA ASP A 121 -13.66 1.64 1.32
C ASP A 121 -12.54 1.80 2.37
N TYR A 122 -11.58 0.87 2.35
CA TYR A 122 -10.47 0.84 3.31
C TYR A 122 -9.11 0.75 2.61
N PRO A 123 -8.49 1.90 2.25
CA PRO A 123 -7.14 1.91 1.69
C PRO A 123 -6.08 1.78 2.77
N TYR A 124 -5.34 0.67 2.73
CA TYR A 124 -4.17 0.39 3.54
C TYR A 124 -2.93 0.49 2.67
N GLY A 125 -2.38 1.70 2.62
CA GLY A 125 -1.08 2.00 2.01
C GLY A 125 -0.10 2.57 3.03
N MET A 126 1.09 2.86 2.56
CA MET A 126 2.15 3.49 3.34
C MET A 126 1.77 4.92 3.73
N VAL A 127 2.06 5.32 4.97
CA VAL A 127 1.78 6.66 5.48
C VAL A 127 3.09 7.37 5.78
N SER A 128 3.22 8.63 5.34
CA SER A 128 4.43 9.42 5.59
C SER A 128 4.53 9.88 7.04
N LYS A 129 5.72 9.77 7.64
CA LYS A 129 6.08 10.55 8.82
C LYS A 129 6.45 11.95 8.37
N LEU A 130 5.87 12.97 9.00
CA LEU A 130 6.03 14.38 8.61
C LEU A 130 6.71 15.20 9.71
N LYS A 131 7.60 16.10 9.31
CA LYS A 131 8.15 17.18 10.15
C LYS A 131 8.05 18.48 9.37
N LYS A 132 7.26 19.44 9.86
CA LYS A 132 7.00 20.73 9.20
C LYS A 132 6.57 20.57 7.72
N GLY A 133 5.67 19.62 7.44
CA GLY A 133 5.17 19.37 6.07
C GLY A 133 6.10 18.55 5.16
N VAL A 134 7.33 18.27 5.60
CA VAL A 134 8.32 17.48 4.85
C VAL A 134 8.31 16.03 5.32
N ILE A 135 8.42 15.09 4.38
CA ILE A 135 8.51 13.66 4.64
C ILE A 135 9.88 13.34 5.21
N THR A 136 9.93 12.75 6.41
CA THR A 136 11.18 12.32 7.06
C THR A 136 11.29 10.80 7.21
N GLY A 137 10.37 10.06 6.59
CA GLY A 137 10.27 8.61 6.68
C GLY A 137 8.83 8.15 6.53
N PHE A 138 8.54 6.94 6.99
CA PHE A 138 7.18 6.38 7.05
C PHE A 138 6.70 6.25 8.50
N GLN A 139 5.39 6.22 8.68
CA GLN A 139 4.72 5.94 9.94
C GLN A 139 4.46 4.44 10.04
N ASP A 140 4.86 3.83 11.15
CA ASP A 140 4.54 2.43 11.43
C ASP A 140 3.02 2.21 11.44
N ILE A 141 2.57 1.09 10.89
CA ILE A 141 1.16 0.72 10.86
C ILE A 141 0.71 0.44 12.29
N LYS A 142 -0.26 1.24 12.78
CA LYS A 142 -0.92 1.01 14.07
C LYS A 142 -2.14 0.10 13.85
N PHE A 143 -2.10 -1.10 14.42
CA PHE A 143 -3.24 -2.02 14.38
C PHE A 143 -4.22 -1.71 15.51
N HIS A 144 -5.51 -1.60 15.19
CA HIS A 144 -6.55 -1.64 16.21
C HIS A 144 -6.58 -3.05 16.83
N LYS A 145 -6.62 -3.15 18.18
CA LYS A 145 -6.54 -4.42 18.92
C LYS A 145 -5.31 -5.29 18.58
N GLU A 146 -4.14 -4.67 18.44
CA GLU A 146 -2.86 -5.32 18.09
C GLU A 146 -2.55 -6.60 18.88
N ASN A 147 -2.82 -6.62 20.19
CA ASN A 147 -2.60 -7.81 21.03
C ASN A 147 -3.46 -9.01 20.61
N TYR A 148 -4.69 -8.76 20.16
CA TYR A 148 -5.59 -9.79 19.65
C TYR A 148 -5.09 -10.32 18.30
N VAL A 149 -4.70 -9.41 17.40
CA VAL A 149 -4.09 -9.74 16.10
C VAL A 149 -2.84 -10.61 16.27
N LYS A 150 -1.94 -10.23 17.18
CA LYS A 150 -0.75 -11.01 17.56
C LYS A 150 -1.12 -12.40 18.07
N LYS A 151 -2.16 -12.50 18.90
CA LYS A 151 -2.63 -13.77 19.48
C LYS A 151 -3.17 -14.70 18.40
N GLU A 152 -4.01 -14.22 17.49
CA GLU A 152 -4.52 -15.02 16.37
C GLU A 152 -3.38 -15.43 15.43
N MET A 153 -2.44 -14.54 15.12
CA MET A 153 -1.30 -14.87 14.25
C MET A 153 -0.38 -15.96 14.83
N ARG A 154 -0.24 -16.00 16.16
CA ARG A 154 0.49 -17.07 16.85
C ARG A 154 -0.19 -18.43 16.66
N LYS A 155 -1.52 -18.49 16.78
CA LYS A 155 -2.29 -19.73 16.58
C LYS A 155 -2.14 -20.30 15.16
N LEU A 156 -1.80 -19.44 14.21
CA LEU A 156 -1.69 -19.76 12.79
C LEU A 156 -0.25 -20.09 12.36
N GLY A 157 0.70 -20.13 13.30
CA GLY A 157 2.10 -20.50 13.03
C GLY A 157 2.98 -19.36 12.50
N PHE A 158 2.52 -18.10 12.58
CA PHE A 158 3.23 -16.94 12.01
C PHE A 158 3.93 -16.04 13.05
N LYS A 159 4.10 -16.52 14.29
CA LYS A 159 4.63 -15.76 15.44
C LYS A 159 5.93 -14.99 15.17
N GLU A 160 6.86 -15.59 14.44
CA GLU A 160 8.22 -15.07 14.21
C GLU A 160 8.34 -14.15 13.00
N LYS A 161 7.28 -14.06 12.17
CA LYS A 161 7.24 -13.18 10.98
C LYS A 161 6.61 -11.82 11.30
N PHE A 162 6.41 -11.51 12.58
CA PHE A 162 5.77 -10.28 13.05
C PHE A 162 6.73 -9.08 12.95
N THR A 163 6.63 -8.29 11.87
CA THR A 163 7.40 -7.04 11.70
C THR A 163 6.51 -5.78 11.64
N HIS A 164 6.70 -4.84 12.58
CA HIS A 164 6.09 -3.49 12.47
C HIS A 164 6.58 -2.72 11.24
N GLN A 165 7.72 -3.15 10.70
CA GLN A 165 8.32 -2.62 9.49
C GLN A 165 7.66 -3.25 8.25
N PRO A 166 7.30 -2.45 7.25
CA PRO A 166 6.83 -2.94 5.96
C PRO A 166 8.04 -3.50 5.18
N ASN A 167 8.48 -4.70 5.54
CA ASN A 167 9.32 -5.52 4.69
C ASN A 167 8.39 -6.45 3.93
N HIS A 168 8.60 -6.59 2.62
CA HIS A 168 7.68 -7.21 1.66
C HIS A 168 6.67 -8.19 2.25
N TYR A 169 5.42 -7.74 2.35
CA TYR A 169 4.25 -8.61 2.48
C TYR A 169 4.21 -9.54 3.72
N GLY A 170 5.03 -9.33 4.75
CA GLY A 170 5.19 -10.32 5.81
C GLY A 170 3.94 -10.58 6.65
N MET A 171 3.23 -9.54 7.07
CA MET A 171 2.20 -9.70 8.10
C MET A 171 0.81 -9.30 7.69
N LEU A 172 0.64 -8.11 7.11
CA LEU A 172 -0.67 -7.60 6.77
C LEU A 172 -1.32 -8.47 5.67
N GLY A 173 -0.53 -8.83 4.64
CA GLY A 173 -0.91 -9.77 3.58
C GLY A 173 -1.31 -11.16 4.09
N GLN A 174 -0.62 -11.69 5.11
CA GLN A 174 -0.96 -12.99 5.70
C GLN A 174 -2.17 -12.89 6.64
N LEU A 175 -2.31 -11.78 7.37
CA LEU A 175 -3.47 -11.51 8.22
C LEU A 175 -4.75 -11.41 7.39
N ILE A 176 -4.67 -10.76 6.23
CA ILE A 176 -5.74 -10.63 5.24
C ILE A 176 -6.19 -11.97 4.67
N GLU A 177 -5.26 -12.81 4.22
CA GLU A 177 -5.62 -14.11 3.65
C GLU A 177 -6.29 -15.01 4.70
N LEU A 178 -5.83 -14.93 5.96
CA LEU A 178 -6.46 -15.62 7.08
C LEU A 178 -7.81 -15.06 7.52
N MET A 179 -8.01 -13.75 7.40
CA MET A 179 -9.33 -13.13 7.61
C MET A 179 -10.34 -13.58 6.55
N ARG A 180 -9.89 -13.81 5.31
CA ARG A 180 -10.73 -14.33 4.20
C ARG A 180 -11.13 -15.79 4.38
N GLU A 181 -10.23 -16.63 4.90
CA GLU A 181 -10.50 -18.07 5.08
C GLU A 181 -11.35 -18.38 6.31
N LYS A 182 -11.38 -17.49 7.31
CA LYS A 182 -12.03 -17.76 8.62
C LYS A 182 -13.26 -16.91 8.94
N ASP A 183 -13.80 -16.18 7.97
CA ASP A 183 -15.04 -15.40 8.11
C ASP A 183 -15.04 -14.47 9.34
N PHE A 184 -13.89 -13.83 9.63
CA PHE A 184 -13.81 -12.87 10.72
C PHE A 184 -14.57 -11.59 10.37
N THR A 185 -15.80 -11.49 10.86
CA THR A 185 -16.55 -10.23 10.92
C THR A 185 -15.86 -9.31 11.95
N ILE A 186 -15.52 -8.08 11.57
CA ILE A 186 -15.16 -7.02 12.52
C ILE A 186 -16.44 -6.34 12.99
#